data_AF-A0A5C5XVD2-F1
#
_entry.id   AF-A0A5C5XVD2-F1
#
_cell.length_a   1.000
_cell.length_b   1.000
_cell.length_c   1.000
_cell.angle_alpha   90.00
_cell.angle_beta   90.00
_cell.angle_gamma   90.00
#
_symmetry.space_group_name_H-M   'P 1'
#
loop_
_entity.id
_entity.type
_entity.pdbx_description
1 polymer ?
#
loop_
_entity_poly.entity_id
_entity_poly.type
_entity_poly.pdbx_seq_one_letter_code
_entity_poly.pdbx_strand_id
1 'polypeptide(L)'
;MALFSADSAGTNGTDLSTLFRREPDLINGTLYLYPAVNATGTATLVFRADDGPDSRVDPNTKYQELTLNIDVGSRPVPEAPPIRTGTYNNPESSGVAIVDLNDVFLSTDGLDLSETVILTNGTGGVASINPTTGELEYRPNPDHLGEDIVIIEVQDNSGVKSGPVEVQFNTTRNRLTNPVIAEDVNRSGLVTSLDALIIINLLNEQENSDGVPIDSITEDDYYYDVSDNGFVTSLDAAISDLF
;
A
#
# COMPACT_ATOMS: atom_id res chain seq x y z
N MET A 1 -15.36 -8.55 50.32
CA MET A 1 -14.42 -7.79 49.45
C MET A 1 -13.38 -8.80 49.01
N ALA A 2 -13.62 -9.49 47.88
CA ALA A 2 -12.74 -10.57 47.43
C ALA A 2 -11.51 -9.95 46.77
N LEU A 3 -10.33 -10.31 47.28
CA LEU A 3 -9.04 -9.94 46.71
C LEU A 3 -8.78 -10.89 45.55
N PHE A 4 -8.81 -10.39 44.32
CA PHE A 4 -8.35 -11.15 43.16
C PHE A 4 -6.83 -11.14 43.17
N SER A 5 -6.19 -12.23 43.59
CA SER A 5 -4.77 -12.46 43.31
C SER A 5 -4.68 -13.21 41.98
N ALA A 6 -4.41 -12.49 40.90
CA ALA A 6 -4.03 -13.10 39.64
C ALA A 6 -2.53 -13.46 39.73
N ASP A 7 -2.21 -14.75 39.79
CA ASP A 7 -0.88 -15.25 39.46
C ASP A 7 -0.80 -15.39 37.93
N SER A 8 0.16 -14.70 37.31
CA SER A 8 0.49 -14.82 35.88
C SER A 8 1.22 -16.14 35.62
N ALA A 9 0.58 -17.27 35.93
CA ALA A 9 1.15 -18.58 35.73
C ALA A 9 0.88 -19.07 34.29
N GLY A 10 1.75 -18.64 33.37
CA GLY A 10 1.99 -19.32 32.09
C GLY A 10 1.39 -18.63 30.88
N THR A 11 2.21 -17.86 30.18
CA THR A 11 1.97 -17.48 28.78
C THR A 11 2.77 -18.43 27.88
N ASN A 12 2.07 -19.20 27.05
CA ASN A 12 2.67 -19.91 25.91
C ASN A 12 2.39 -19.08 24.66
N GLY A 13 3.43 -18.50 24.07
CA GLY A 13 3.34 -17.76 22.80
C GLY A 13 4.17 -16.48 22.79
N THR A 14 5.25 -16.49 22.00
CA THR A 14 6.02 -15.36 21.46
C THR A 14 6.13 -14.10 22.34
N ASP A 15 7.17 -14.08 23.17
CA ASP A 15 7.89 -12.93 23.71
C ASP A 15 7.11 -11.62 23.93
N LEU A 16 6.41 -11.54 25.07
CA LEU A 16 5.74 -10.33 25.58
C LEU A 16 6.63 -9.07 25.55
N SER A 17 7.96 -9.22 25.58
CA SER A 17 8.90 -8.09 25.60
C SER A 17 8.95 -7.29 24.30
N THR A 18 8.49 -7.86 23.18
CA THR A 18 8.44 -7.18 21.89
C THR A 18 7.10 -6.48 21.65
N LEU A 19 6.01 -7.03 22.20
CA LEU A 19 4.66 -6.54 21.97
C LEU A 19 4.24 -5.48 23.00
N PHE A 20 4.70 -5.60 24.25
CA PHE A 20 4.36 -4.69 25.33
C PHE A 20 5.61 -4.05 25.95
N ARG A 21 5.58 -2.74 26.20
CA ARG A 21 6.66 -2.00 26.88
C ARG A 21 6.80 -2.35 28.36
N ARG A 22 5.78 -3.00 28.94
CA ARG A 22 5.78 -3.62 30.27
C ARG A 22 4.68 -4.66 30.34
N GLU A 23 4.74 -5.52 31.33
CA GLU A 23 3.75 -6.59 31.52
C GLU A 23 2.31 -6.03 31.65
N PRO A 24 1.33 -6.65 30.98
CA PRO A 24 -0.09 -6.36 31.18
C PRO A 24 -0.51 -6.57 32.65
N ASP A 25 -1.30 -5.64 33.18
CA ASP A 25 -1.75 -5.67 34.58
C ASP A 25 -3.27 -5.85 34.67
N LEU A 26 -3.75 -6.68 35.59
CA LEU A 26 -5.17 -6.78 35.93
C LEU A 26 -5.40 -6.18 37.33
N ILE A 27 -5.99 -5.00 37.40
CA ILE A 27 -6.20 -4.28 38.66
C ILE A 27 -7.70 -4.08 38.87
N ASN A 28 -8.24 -4.66 39.94
CA ASN A 28 -9.66 -4.58 40.30
C ASN A 28 -10.62 -4.92 39.14
N GLY A 29 -10.29 -5.94 38.35
CA GLY A 29 -11.08 -6.38 37.20
C GLY A 29 -10.94 -5.51 35.93
N THR A 30 -10.09 -4.48 35.96
CA THR A 30 -9.72 -3.71 34.76
C THR A 30 -8.39 -4.19 34.23
N LEU A 31 -8.36 -4.60 32.95
CA LEU A 31 -7.14 -4.97 32.25
C LEU A 31 -6.46 -3.72 31.70
N TYR A 32 -5.19 -3.54 32.04
CA TYR A 32 -4.34 -2.49 31.52
C TYR A 32 -3.28 -3.11 30.60
N LEU A 33 -3.27 -2.64 29.35
CA LEU A 33 -2.30 -3.05 28.34
C LEU A 33 -1.31 -1.92 28.10
N TYR A 34 -0.07 -2.29 27.76
CA TYR A 34 0.99 -1.34 27.48
C TYR A 34 1.72 -1.70 26.18
N PRO A 35 1.09 -1.56 24.99
CA PRO A 35 1.77 -1.81 23.72
C PRO A 35 3.09 -1.05 23.62
N ALA A 36 4.12 -1.69 23.05
CA ALA A 36 5.33 -0.97 22.67
C ALA A 36 5.08 -0.10 21.43
N VAL A 37 5.85 0.96 21.25
CA VAL A 37 5.73 1.85 20.08
C VAL A 37 6.05 1.04 18.83
N ASN A 38 5.19 1.11 17.80
CA ASN A 38 5.28 0.32 16.57
C ASN A 38 5.24 -1.21 16.76
N ALA A 39 4.79 -1.69 17.92
CA ALA A 39 4.57 -3.11 18.12
C ALA A 39 3.44 -3.59 17.22
N THR A 40 3.61 -4.76 16.61
CA THR A 40 2.57 -5.43 15.81
C THR A 40 2.56 -6.91 16.13
N GLY A 41 1.40 -7.53 15.96
CA GLY A 41 1.23 -8.97 16.16
C GLY A 41 0.25 -9.30 17.29
N THR A 42 0.13 -10.59 17.57
CA THR A 42 -0.90 -11.10 18.48
C THR A 42 -0.30 -11.67 19.76
N ALA A 43 -1.02 -11.51 20.87
CA ALA A 43 -0.72 -12.15 22.13
C ALA A 43 -1.95 -12.87 22.67
N THR A 44 -1.71 -13.96 23.41
CA THR A 44 -2.77 -14.63 24.17
C THR A 44 -2.48 -14.46 25.65
N LEU A 45 -3.40 -13.82 26.37
CA LEU A 45 -3.35 -13.65 27.81
C LEU A 45 -4.29 -14.66 28.47
N VAL A 46 -3.81 -15.38 29.47
CA VAL A 46 -4.61 -16.33 30.25
C VAL A 46 -4.67 -15.84 31.69
N PHE A 47 -5.88 -15.61 32.19
CA PHE A 47 -6.14 -15.19 33.56
C PHE A 47 -6.85 -16.32 34.31
N ARG A 48 -6.48 -16.52 35.57
CA ARG A 48 -7.11 -17.48 36.48
C ARG A 48 -7.88 -16.74 37.55
N ALA A 49 -9.18 -17.00 37.65
CA ALA A 49 -10.02 -16.53 38.74
C ALA A 49 -10.17 -17.64 39.79
N ASP A 50 -9.92 -17.28 41.05
CA ASP A 50 -10.12 -18.10 42.25
C ASP A 50 -11.10 -17.41 43.21
N ASP A 51 -11.85 -18.17 44.00
CA ASP A 51 -12.90 -17.66 44.90
C ASP A 51 -12.43 -17.34 46.33
N GLY A 52 -11.17 -17.61 46.68
CA GLY A 52 -10.56 -17.20 47.94
C GLY A 52 -10.03 -18.37 48.77
N PRO A 53 -9.58 -18.14 50.01
CA PRO A 53 -8.37 -18.77 50.55
C PRO A 53 -8.60 -20.16 51.15
N ASP A 54 -9.04 -21.12 50.35
CA ASP A 54 -8.90 -22.56 50.66
C ASP A 54 -8.16 -23.33 49.55
N SER A 55 -7.27 -22.64 48.84
CA SER A 55 -6.56 -23.20 47.67
C SER A 55 -5.12 -23.65 47.95
N ARG A 56 -4.68 -23.63 49.22
CA ARG A 56 -3.34 -24.11 49.60
C ARG A 56 -3.29 -25.58 50.01
N VAL A 57 -4.41 -26.31 49.99
CA VAL A 57 -4.44 -27.72 50.44
C VAL A 57 -5.23 -28.68 49.54
N ASP A 58 -6.05 -28.22 48.59
CA ASP A 58 -6.72 -29.11 47.64
C ASP A 58 -6.05 -29.07 46.24
N PRO A 59 -5.42 -30.16 45.77
CA PRO A 59 -4.94 -30.25 44.38
C PRO A 59 -6.07 -30.16 43.33
N ASN A 60 -7.34 -30.06 43.74
CA ASN A 60 -8.51 -29.90 42.87
C ASN A 60 -9.17 -28.50 42.92
N THR A 61 -8.49 -27.45 43.42
CA THR A 61 -9.04 -26.09 43.39
C THR A 61 -9.57 -25.75 41.99
N LYS A 62 -10.86 -25.40 41.92
CA LYS A 62 -11.53 -25.05 40.67
C LYS A 62 -11.26 -23.60 40.33
N TYR A 63 -10.20 -23.37 39.57
CA TYR A 63 -9.99 -22.09 38.91
C TYR A 63 -10.80 -22.03 37.62
N GLN A 64 -11.32 -20.86 37.29
CA GLN A 64 -11.82 -20.58 35.95
C GLN A 64 -10.73 -19.85 35.17
N GLU A 65 -10.40 -20.37 33.98
CA GLU A 65 -9.52 -19.68 33.04
C GLU A 65 -10.34 -18.75 32.14
N LEU A 66 -9.81 -17.54 31.93
CA LEU A 66 -10.23 -16.58 30.91
C LEU A 66 -9.06 -16.39 29.95
N THR A 67 -9.28 -16.74 28.68
CA THR A 67 -8.32 -16.52 27.61
C THR A 67 -8.73 -15.29 26.81
N LEU A 68 -7.79 -14.38 26.59
CA LEU A 68 -7.97 -13.17 25.79
C LEU A 68 -6.92 -13.13 24.68
N ASN A 69 -7.39 -13.03 23.43
CA ASN A 69 -6.54 -12.78 22.28
C ASN A 69 -6.44 -11.26 22.08
N ILE A 70 -5.21 -10.75 22.12
CA ILE A 70 -4.87 -9.36 21.83
C ILE A 70 -4.24 -9.32 20.44
N ASP A 71 -4.67 -8.36 19.63
CA ASP A 71 -4.01 -7.98 18.38
C ASP A 71 -3.54 -6.52 18.53
N VAL A 72 -2.24 -6.27 18.34
CA VAL A 72 -1.64 -4.93 18.45
C VAL A 72 -1.46 -4.31 17.06
N GLY A 73 -2.37 -4.63 16.14
CA GLY A 73 -2.38 -4.10 14.79
C GLY A 73 -1.38 -4.81 13.89
N SER A 74 -1.60 -4.64 12.59
CA SER A 74 -0.73 -5.13 11.53
C SER A 74 -0.09 -3.95 10.82
N ARG A 75 1.16 -4.10 10.36
CA ARG A 75 1.81 -3.03 9.61
C ARG A 75 1.10 -2.88 8.26
N PRO A 76 0.93 -1.65 7.74
CA PRO A 76 0.57 -1.49 6.34
C PRO A 76 1.60 -2.20 5.45
N VAL A 77 1.14 -2.99 4.47
CA VAL A 77 1.99 -3.78 3.58
C VAL A 77 1.74 -3.36 2.13
N PRO A 78 2.78 -3.06 1.34
CA PRO A 78 2.59 -2.82 -0.09
C PRO A 78 2.17 -4.13 -0.78
N GLU A 79 1.21 -4.06 -1.70
CA GLU A 79 0.69 -5.25 -2.39
C GLU A 79 1.76 -5.97 -3.23
N ALA A 80 2.67 -5.21 -3.85
CA ALA A 80 3.79 -5.72 -4.62
C ALA A 80 5.04 -4.84 -4.42
N PRO A 81 5.99 -5.23 -3.56
CA PRO A 81 7.25 -4.50 -3.39
C PRO A 81 8.33 -4.94 -4.42
N PRO A 82 9.07 -4.01 -5.06
CA PRO A 82 8.86 -2.56 -5.04
C PRO A 82 7.57 -2.18 -5.81
N ILE A 83 6.93 -1.07 -5.40
CA ILE A 83 5.77 -0.53 -6.11
C ILE A 83 6.27 0.02 -7.45
N ARG A 84 5.70 -0.43 -8.57
CA ARG A 84 6.11 -0.01 -9.92
C ARG A 84 4.98 0.79 -10.55
N THR A 85 5.25 2.03 -10.91
CA THR A 85 4.19 2.99 -11.24
C THR A 85 3.82 2.98 -12.72
N GLY A 86 4.41 2.11 -13.55
CA GLY A 86 4.23 2.17 -15.01
C GLY A 86 5.18 3.18 -15.66
N THR A 87 4.89 3.59 -16.89
CA THR A 87 5.75 4.48 -17.68
C THR A 87 5.08 5.82 -17.96
N TYR A 88 5.85 6.90 -17.79
CA TYR A 88 5.37 8.27 -17.81
C TYR A 88 6.09 9.11 -18.87
N ASN A 89 5.35 9.90 -19.62
CA ASN A 89 5.94 10.80 -20.61
C ASN A 89 6.61 12.02 -19.96
N ASN A 90 7.84 12.35 -20.38
CA ASN A 90 8.61 13.51 -19.92
C ASN A 90 9.42 14.20 -21.04
N PRO A 91 8.80 14.73 -22.10
CA PRO A 91 9.53 15.29 -23.23
C PRO A 91 9.96 16.75 -22.97
N GLU A 92 9.26 17.51 -22.11
CA GLU A 92 9.54 18.94 -21.84
C GLU A 92 9.07 19.43 -20.43
N SER A 93 9.17 18.61 -19.37
CA SER A 93 8.86 18.99 -17.95
C SER A 93 7.38 18.96 -17.49
N SER A 94 6.45 18.33 -18.20
CA SER A 94 5.01 18.42 -17.86
C SER A 94 4.38 17.17 -17.23
N GLY A 95 5.07 16.03 -17.18
CA GLY A 95 4.51 14.81 -16.60
C GLY A 95 4.41 14.91 -15.08
N VAL A 96 3.25 14.58 -14.51
CA VAL A 96 3.11 14.25 -13.10
C VAL A 96 2.66 12.80 -13.03
N ALA A 97 3.45 11.97 -12.37
CA ALA A 97 3.05 10.63 -12.01
C ALA A 97 2.23 10.67 -10.73
N ILE A 98 1.09 10.00 -10.71
CA ILE A 98 0.20 9.94 -9.55
C ILE A 98 0.06 8.47 -9.15
N VAL A 99 0.30 8.19 -7.86
CA VAL A 99 0.09 6.86 -7.27
C VAL A 99 -0.91 7.03 -6.14
N ASP A 100 -2.07 6.37 -6.25
CA ASP A 100 -2.98 6.25 -5.12
C ASP A 100 -2.44 5.20 -4.15
N LEU A 101 -2.02 5.65 -2.97
CA LEU A 101 -1.46 4.77 -1.96
C LEU A 101 -2.52 3.84 -1.34
N ASN A 102 -3.82 4.14 -1.46
CA ASN A 102 -4.88 3.23 -1.03
C ASN A 102 -4.99 1.99 -1.91
N ASP A 103 -4.62 2.08 -3.18
CA ASP A 103 -4.73 0.97 -4.14
C ASP A 103 -3.52 0.04 -4.08
N VAL A 104 -2.39 0.50 -3.54
CA VAL A 104 -1.13 -0.26 -3.52
C VAL A 104 -0.66 -0.66 -2.13
N PHE A 105 -1.41 -0.33 -1.08
CA PHE A 105 -1.16 -0.76 0.30
C PHE A 105 -2.40 -1.40 0.94
N LEU A 106 -2.14 -2.47 1.69
CA LEU A 106 -3.13 -3.13 2.54
C LEU A 106 -2.88 -2.78 4.01
N SER A 107 -3.95 -2.40 4.72
CA SER A 107 -3.96 -2.19 6.17
C SER A 107 -5.27 -2.68 6.76
N THR A 108 -5.21 -3.37 7.92
CA THR A 108 -6.39 -3.80 8.66
C THR A 108 -7.12 -2.65 9.35
N ASP A 109 -6.39 -1.57 9.66
CA ASP A 109 -6.87 -0.44 10.46
C ASP A 109 -7.22 0.77 9.56
N GLY A 110 -7.05 0.63 8.25
CA GLY A 110 -7.13 1.70 7.26
C GLY A 110 -5.88 2.58 7.26
N LEU A 111 -5.60 3.23 6.13
CA LEU A 111 -4.42 4.08 5.99
C LEU A 111 -4.70 5.50 6.50
N ASP A 112 -3.70 6.10 7.15
CA ASP A 112 -3.63 7.54 7.40
C ASP A 112 -2.56 8.14 6.48
N LEU A 113 -2.97 8.51 5.27
CA LEU A 113 -2.07 9.02 4.26
C LEU A 113 -1.53 10.43 4.57
N SER A 114 -2.17 11.16 5.49
CA SER A 114 -1.74 12.51 5.87
C SER A 114 -0.42 12.52 6.64
N GLU A 115 -0.10 11.39 7.28
CA GLU A 115 1.15 11.15 8.00
C GLU A 115 2.18 10.35 7.17
N THR A 116 1.90 10.12 5.88
CA THR A 116 2.87 9.50 4.97
C THR A 116 4.07 10.42 4.78
N VAL A 117 5.27 9.84 4.86
CA VAL A 117 6.52 10.58 4.71
C VAL A 117 7.35 10.07 3.54
N ILE A 118 7.94 11.00 2.80
CA ILE A 118 8.96 10.70 1.81
C ILE A 118 10.31 10.68 2.53
N LEU A 119 10.92 9.51 2.64
CA LEU A 119 12.21 9.32 3.29
C LEU A 119 13.36 9.74 2.38
N THR A 120 13.25 9.47 1.07
CA THR A 120 14.28 9.79 0.09
C THR A 120 13.65 10.03 -1.27
N ASN A 121 13.96 11.15 -1.90
CA ASN A 121 13.69 11.37 -3.31
C ASN A 121 14.81 10.76 -4.16
N GLY A 122 14.43 10.32 -5.36
CA GLY A 122 15.38 9.95 -6.38
C GLY A 122 16.18 11.14 -6.93
N THR A 123 17.03 10.89 -7.92
CA THR A 123 17.81 11.96 -8.57
C THR A 123 17.18 12.43 -9.88
N GLY A 124 16.24 11.63 -10.40
CA GLY A 124 15.50 11.88 -11.62
C GLY A 124 14.34 12.84 -11.45
N GLY A 125 13.87 13.11 -10.23
CA GLY A 125 12.77 14.03 -9.97
C GLY A 125 12.51 14.33 -8.50
N VAL A 126 11.34 14.91 -8.24
CA VAL A 126 10.87 15.26 -6.89
C VAL A 126 9.45 14.73 -6.69
N ALA A 127 9.25 13.99 -5.60
CA ALA A 127 7.95 13.56 -5.13
C ALA A 127 7.40 14.43 -4.00
N SER A 128 6.08 14.47 -3.90
CA SER A 128 5.30 15.11 -2.84
C SER A 128 4.04 14.31 -2.55
N ILE A 129 3.54 14.37 -1.31
CA ILE A 129 2.22 13.81 -0.95
C ILE A 129 1.18 14.92 -1.06
N ASN A 130 0.09 14.67 -1.77
CA ASN A 130 -1.05 15.58 -1.81
C ASN A 130 -1.79 15.53 -0.46
N PRO A 131 -1.88 16.63 0.30
CA PRO A 131 -2.45 16.60 1.64
C PRO A 131 -3.97 16.44 1.66
N THR A 132 -4.64 16.59 0.52
CA THR A 132 -6.10 16.46 0.41
C THR A 132 -6.51 15.06 -0.02
N THR A 133 -5.80 14.48 -1.00
CA THR A 133 -6.13 13.17 -1.56
C THR A 133 -5.29 12.03 -0.95
N GLY A 134 -4.11 12.33 -0.42
CA GLY A 134 -3.15 11.32 0.03
C GLY A 134 -2.31 10.70 -1.09
N GLU A 135 -2.51 11.13 -2.34
CA GLU A 135 -1.80 10.61 -3.50
C GLU A 135 -0.31 11.00 -3.46
N LEU A 136 0.54 10.08 -3.88
CA LEU A 136 1.96 10.36 -4.13
C LEU A 136 2.10 10.93 -5.54
N GLU A 137 2.46 12.21 -5.63
CA GLU A 137 2.74 12.91 -6.87
C GLU A 137 4.25 12.95 -7.13
N TYR A 138 4.73 12.44 -8.25
CA TYR A 138 6.12 12.51 -8.67
C TYR A 138 6.29 13.36 -9.93
N ARG A 139 7.21 14.32 -9.87
CA ARG A 139 7.55 15.26 -10.94
C ARG A 139 8.99 14.99 -11.39
N PRO A 140 9.20 14.30 -12.51
CA PRO A 140 10.55 14.13 -13.05
C PRO A 140 11.17 15.48 -13.42
N ASN A 141 12.48 15.57 -13.31
CA ASN A 141 13.27 16.67 -13.82
C ASN A 141 13.09 16.77 -15.35
N PRO A 142 13.16 17.97 -15.93
CA PRO A 142 13.10 18.14 -17.38
C PRO A 142 14.09 17.20 -18.09
N ASP A 143 13.64 16.54 -19.15
CA ASP A 143 14.41 15.60 -19.98
C ASP A 143 14.95 14.34 -19.27
N HIS A 144 14.60 14.11 -18.00
CA HIS A 144 14.93 12.84 -17.34
C HIS A 144 14.19 11.68 -18.02
N LEU A 145 14.94 10.62 -18.31
CA LEU A 145 14.45 9.38 -18.91
C LEU A 145 15.01 8.19 -18.14
N GLY A 146 14.22 7.12 -18.10
CA GLY A 146 14.53 5.89 -17.38
C GLY A 146 13.97 5.89 -15.97
N GLU A 147 14.52 4.99 -15.16
CA GLU A 147 14.03 4.71 -13.82
C GLU A 147 14.50 5.74 -12.79
N ASP A 148 13.60 6.11 -11.87
CA ASP A 148 13.92 6.82 -10.63
C ASP A 148 13.20 6.17 -9.45
N ILE A 149 13.83 6.17 -8.28
CA ILE A 149 13.32 5.48 -7.09
C ILE A 149 13.08 6.50 -5.98
N VAL A 150 11.85 6.50 -5.46
CA VAL A 150 11.44 7.25 -4.28
C VAL A 150 11.22 6.26 -3.13
N ILE A 151 11.72 6.58 -1.94
CA ILE A 151 11.49 5.77 -0.74
C ILE A 151 10.49 6.48 0.15
N ILE A 152 9.39 5.81 0.48
CA ILE A 152 8.32 6.32 1.34
C ILE A 152 8.13 5.45 2.59
N GLU A 153 7.42 5.98 3.57
CA GLU A 153 6.91 5.23 4.71
C GLU A 153 5.46 5.66 4.96
N VAL A 154 4.54 4.69 4.91
CA VAL A 154 3.09 4.90 5.08
C VAL A 154 2.68 4.53 6.50
N GLN A 155 1.70 5.25 7.04
CA GLN A 155 1.13 5.04 8.37
C GLN A 155 -0.34 4.65 8.29
N ASP A 156 -0.82 3.82 9.23
CA ASP A 156 -2.25 3.57 9.43
C ASP A 156 -2.89 4.49 10.47
N ASN A 157 -4.22 4.42 10.58
CA ASN A 157 -5.00 5.18 11.57
C ASN A 157 -4.65 4.84 13.03
N SER A 158 -3.98 3.72 13.29
CA SER A 158 -3.50 3.31 14.61
C SER A 158 -2.10 3.85 14.92
N GLY A 159 -1.45 4.53 13.97
CA GLY A 159 -0.12 5.11 14.08
C GLY A 159 1.02 4.14 13.77
N VAL A 160 0.73 2.93 13.29
CA VAL A 160 1.74 1.93 12.91
C VAL A 160 2.28 2.21 11.51
N LYS A 161 3.59 2.04 11.33
CA LYS A 161 4.31 2.38 10.09
C LYS A 161 4.70 1.14 9.28
N SER A 162 4.54 1.21 7.96
CA SER A 162 4.95 0.16 7.00
C SER A 162 6.45 -0.13 7.02
N GLY A 163 7.25 0.87 7.41
CA GLY A 163 8.69 0.90 7.15
C GLY A 163 9.00 1.40 5.74
N PRO A 164 10.29 1.48 5.36
CA PRO A 164 10.70 2.00 4.06
C PRO A 164 10.18 1.12 2.92
N VAL A 165 9.52 1.74 1.95
CA VAL A 165 9.02 1.09 0.73
C VAL A 165 9.55 1.85 -0.49
N GLU A 166 10.09 1.11 -1.46
CA GLU A 166 10.55 1.65 -2.73
C GLU A 166 9.38 1.79 -3.71
N VAL A 167 9.27 2.97 -4.31
CA VAL A 167 8.36 3.30 -5.42
C VAL A 167 9.22 3.64 -6.63
N GLN A 168 9.11 2.83 -7.68
CA GLN A 168 9.88 2.94 -8.91
C GLN A 168 9.05 3.60 -10.00
N PHE A 169 9.52 4.75 -10.46
CA PHE A 169 8.98 5.50 -11.60
C PHE A 169 9.83 5.23 -12.84
N ASN A 170 9.22 5.13 -14.01
CA ASN A 170 9.92 5.03 -15.28
C ASN A 170 9.47 6.15 -16.23
N THR A 171 10.41 6.85 -16.86
CA THR A 171 10.12 8.01 -17.72
C THR A 171 10.56 7.79 -19.17
N THR A 172 9.69 8.09 -20.13
CA THR A 172 9.94 8.00 -21.58
C THR A 172 9.57 9.30 -22.30
N ARG A 173 9.77 9.36 -23.63
CA ARG A 173 9.38 10.50 -24.48
C ARG A 173 8.05 10.30 -25.19
N ASN A 174 7.28 9.27 -24.81
CA ASN A 174 6.09 8.91 -25.54
C ASN A 174 4.85 9.65 -25.06
N ARG A 175 4.43 10.67 -25.82
CA ARG A 175 3.23 11.46 -25.51
C ARG A 175 1.92 10.69 -25.60
N LEU A 176 1.93 9.51 -26.21
CA LEU A 176 0.74 8.70 -26.43
C LEU A 176 0.68 7.49 -25.48
N THR A 177 1.51 7.44 -24.43
CA THR A 177 1.40 6.43 -23.38
C THR A 177 0.73 7.03 -22.15
N ASN A 178 -0.24 6.30 -21.58
CA ASN A 178 -0.89 6.73 -20.35
C ASN A 178 0.10 6.59 -19.18
N PRO A 179 0.34 7.67 -18.41
CA PRO A 179 1.25 7.64 -17.29
C PRO A 179 0.84 6.67 -16.17
N VAL A 180 -0.45 6.59 -15.85
CA VAL A 180 -0.94 5.90 -14.65
C VAL A 180 -1.35 4.47 -14.97
N ILE A 181 -2.25 4.31 -15.94
CA ILE A 181 -2.80 3.02 -16.35
C ILE A 181 -2.65 2.93 -17.86
N ALA A 182 -1.66 2.16 -18.33
CA ALA A 182 -1.31 2.10 -19.74
C ALA A 182 -2.53 1.82 -20.63
N GLU A 183 -3.44 0.96 -20.18
CA GLU A 183 -4.64 0.52 -20.88
C GLU A 183 -5.83 1.51 -20.81
N ASP A 184 -5.79 2.54 -19.96
CA ASP A 184 -6.81 3.61 -19.93
C ASP A 184 -6.53 4.63 -21.04
N VAL A 185 -6.83 4.25 -22.27
CA VAL A 185 -6.55 5.04 -23.48
C VAL A 185 -7.33 6.37 -23.46
N ASN A 186 -8.54 6.37 -22.88
CA ASN A 186 -9.45 7.51 -22.89
C ASN A 186 -9.39 8.43 -21.65
N ARG A 187 -8.49 8.14 -20.70
CA ARG A 187 -8.26 8.97 -19.50
C ARG A 187 -9.48 9.01 -18.57
N SER A 188 -10.32 7.98 -18.58
CA SER A 188 -11.49 7.92 -17.71
C SER A 188 -11.16 7.46 -16.29
N GLY A 189 -9.94 6.97 -16.07
CA GLY A 189 -9.53 6.28 -14.84
C GLY A 189 -10.05 4.84 -14.76
N LEU A 190 -10.67 4.32 -15.80
CA LEU A 190 -11.20 2.95 -15.87
C LEU A 190 -10.74 2.27 -17.15
N VAL A 191 -10.29 1.03 -17.04
CA VAL A 191 -9.98 0.19 -18.22
C VAL A 191 -11.24 -0.51 -18.69
N THR A 192 -11.69 -0.20 -19.90
CA THR A 192 -12.93 -0.73 -20.47
C THR A 192 -12.74 -1.15 -21.92
N SER A 193 -13.72 -1.86 -22.49
CA SER A 193 -13.68 -2.18 -23.93
C SER A 193 -13.70 -0.96 -24.85
N LEU A 194 -14.04 0.23 -24.34
CA LEU A 194 -13.94 1.48 -25.10
C LEU A 194 -12.48 1.83 -25.42
N ASP A 195 -11.55 1.54 -24.51
CA ASP A 195 -10.13 1.86 -24.67
C ASP A 195 -9.52 1.09 -25.84
N ALA A 196 -9.78 -0.22 -25.91
CA ALA A 196 -9.42 -1.03 -27.06
C ALA A 196 -10.10 -0.55 -28.36
N LEU A 197 -11.37 -0.14 -28.29
CA LEU A 197 -12.11 0.31 -29.48
C LEU A 197 -11.52 1.60 -30.07
N ILE A 198 -11.01 2.51 -29.23
CA ILE A 198 -10.35 3.74 -29.67
C ILE A 198 -9.10 3.42 -30.50
N ILE A 199 -8.27 2.49 -30.03
CA ILE A 199 -7.07 2.03 -30.75
C ILE A 199 -7.46 1.33 -32.06
N ILE A 200 -8.45 0.43 -32.02
CA ILE A 200 -8.94 -0.28 -33.21
C ILE A 200 -9.47 0.70 -34.26
N ASN A 201 -10.22 1.73 -33.85
CA ASN A 201 -10.72 2.75 -34.77
C ASN A 201 -9.57 3.52 -35.43
N LEU A 202 -8.56 3.95 -34.68
CA LEU A 202 -7.37 4.58 -35.23
C LEU A 202 -6.69 3.69 -36.27
N LEU A 203 -6.49 2.40 -35.96
CA LEU A 203 -5.86 1.45 -36.88
C LEU A 203 -6.69 1.20 -38.14
N ASN A 204 -8.02 1.21 -38.04
CA ASN A 204 -8.92 1.04 -39.18
C ASN A 204 -8.94 2.23 -40.15
N GLU A 205 -8.54 3.42 -39.68
CA GLU A 205 -8.45 4.62 -40.52
C GLU A 205 -7.18 4.64 -41.39
N GLN A 206 -6.26 3.70 -41.20
CA GLN A 206 -4.97 3.65 -41.88
C GLN A 206 -4.93 2.54 -42.94
N GLU A 207 -4.31 2.81 -44.09
CA GLU A 207 -4.16 1.80 -45.17
C GLU A 207 -3.03 0.78 -44.90
N ASN A 208 -2.20 1.00 -43.88
CA ASN A 208 -0.99 0.20 -43.61
C ASN A 208 -1.19 -0.77 -42.43
N SER A 209 -0.90 -2.06 -42.64
CA SER A 209 -1.18 -3.13 -41.65
C SER A 209 -0.11 -3.32 -40.56
N ASP A 210 0.99 -2.56 -40.58
CA ASP A 210 2.13 -2.79 -39.67
C ASP A 210 2.14 -1.86 -38.43
N GLY A 211 1.06 -1.09 -38.24
CA GLY A 211 0.92 -0.12 -37.16
C GLY A 211 1.25 1.32 -37.56
N VAL A 212 1.03 2.23 -36.61
CA VAL A 212 1.13 3.68 -36.80
C VAL A 212 2.26 4.23 -35.93
N PRO A 213 3.33 4.78 -36.51
CA PRO A 213 4.37 5.44 -35.73
C PRO A 213 3.77 6.60 -34.92
N ILE A 214 4.09 6.72 -33.63
CA ILE A 214 3.53 7.79 -32.78
C ILE A 214 3.79 9.20 -33.32
N ASP A 215 4.88 9.40 -34.07
CA ASP A 215 5.25 10.69 -34.67
C ASP A 215 4.30 11.11 -35.82
N SER A 216 3.54 10.18 -36.37
CA SER A 216 2.53 10.47 -37.40
C SER A 216 1.17 10.88 -36.85
N ILE A 217 0.93 10.64 -35.56
CA ILE A 217 -0.33 10.96 -34.89
C ILE A 217 -0.22 12.37 -34.31
N THR A 218 -0.85 13.35 -34.94
CA THR A 218 -0.76 14.75 -34.50
C THR A 218 -1.70 15.09 -33.35
N GLU A 219 -2.71 14.27 -33.12
CA GLU A 219 -3.70 14.42 -32.05
C GLU A 219 -3.19 13.78 -30.75
N ASP A 220 -3.46 14.43 -29.61
CA ASP A 220 -3.06 13.99 -28.27
C ASP A 220 -4.27 13.77 -27.35
N ASP A 221 -5.45 13.57 -27.95
CA ASP A 221 -6.71 13.33 -27.23
C ASP A 221 -6.67 12.01 -26.44
N TYR A 222 -5.94 11.01 -26.94
CA TYR A 222 -5.90 9.65 -26.41
C TYR A 222 -4.46 9.14 -26.23
N TYR A 223 -4.30 8.18 -25.33
CA TYR A 223 -3.04 7.47 -25.13
C TYR A 223 -3.03 6.16 -25.94
N TYR A 224 -2.73 6.27 -27.23
CA TYR A 224 -2.80 5.14 -28.16
C TYR A 224 -1.70 4.07 -28.01
N ASP A 225 -0.53 4.41 -27.48
CA ASP A 225 0.63 3.52 -27.39
C ASP A 225 0.73 2.94 -25.97
N VAL A 226 -0.08 1.91 -25.74
CA VAL A 226 -0.17 1.18 -24.46
C VAL A 226 1.11 0.42 -24.15
N SER A 227 1.78 -0.12 -25.18
CA SER A 227 3.01 -0.89 -25.02
C SER A 227 4.28 -0.04 -24.91
N ASP A 228 4.16 1.27 -25.12
CA ASP A 228 5.23 2.27 -25.08
C ASP A 228 6.42 1.91 -25.99
N ASN A 229 6.12 1.42 -27.20
CA ASN A 229 7.15 0.97 -28.14
C ASN A 229 7.45 1.99 -29.26
N GLY A 230 6.71 3.11 -29.29
CA GLY A 230 6.79 4.13 -30.32
C GLY A 230 5.91 3.86 -31.54
N PHE A 231 5.11 2.80 -31.53
CA PHE A 231 4.17 2.41 -32.58
C PHE A 231 2.86 1.93 -31.97
N VAL A 232 1.76 2.46 -32.50
CA VAL A 232 0.42 1.96 -32.20
C VAL A 232 0.11 0.78 -33.11
N THR A 233 -0.16 -0.36 -32.51
CA THR A 233 -0.40 -1.64 -33.18
C THR A 233 -1.62 -2.33 -32.57
N SER A 234 -2.03 -3.47 -33.14
CA SER A 234 -3.09 -4.28 -32.54
C SER A 234 -2.73 -4.83 -31.14
N LEU A 235 -1.45 -4.87 -30.78
CA LEU A 235 -1.03 -5.27 -29.44
C LEU A 235 -1.46 -4.24 -28.40
N ASP A 236 -1.48 -2.96 -28.77
CA ASP A 236 -1.88 -1.87 -27.87
C ASP A 236 -3.38 -1.92 -27.56
N ALA A 237 -4.19 -2.52 -28.44
CA ALA A 237 -5.61 -2.76 -28.18
C ALA A 237 -5.88 -3.96 -27.24
N ALA A 238 -4.85 -4.70 -26.84
CA ALA A 238 -5.01 -5.86 -25.96
C ALA A 238 -5.18 -5.40 -24.50
N ILE A 239 -6.40 -5.47 -23.99
CA ILE A 239 -6.68 -5.23 -22.57
C ILE A 239 -6.41 -6.52 -21.79
N SER A 240 -5.40 -6.51 -20.93
CA SER A 240 -4.97 -7.68 -20.13
C SER A 240 -6.06 -8.21 -19.20
N ASP A 241 -6.89 -7.33 -18.60
CA ASP A 241 -7.64 -7.67 -17.39
C ASP A 241 -9.16 -7.47 -17.52
N LEU A 242 -9.77 -8.04 -18.56
CA LEU A 242 -11.23 -8.08 -18.73
C LEU A 242 -11.81 -9.43 -18.26
N PHE A 243 -11.69 -9.77 -16.97
CA PHE A 243 -12.44 -10.88 -16.35
C PHE A 243 -12.82 -10.64 -14.89
#